data_AF-A0A233RBM4-F1
#
_entry.id   AF-A0A233RBM4-F1
#
_cell.length_a   1.000
_cell.length_b   1.000
_cell.length_c   1.000
_cell.angle_alpha   90.00
_cell.angle_beta   90.00
_cell.angle_gamma   90.00
#
_symmetry.space_group_name_H-M   'P 1'
#
loop_
_entity.id
_entity.type
_entity.pdbx_description
1 polymer ?
#
loop_
_entity_poly.entity_id
_entity_poly.type
_entity_poly.pdbx_seq_one_letter_code
_entity_poly.pdbx_strand_id
1 'polypeptide(L)' 'MLYFLVTFGVFALVIAAMAIGYIIQRKTISGSCGGLGGIGVEKACDCPDPCDNRKKKMAKEEARRKMLEENRII' A
#
# COMPACT_ATOMS: atom_id res chain seq x y z
N MET A 1 20.13 -33.60 -10.50
CA MET A 1 20.19 -32.68 -11.66
C MET A 1 18.82 -32.40 -12.25
N LEU A 2 18.09 -33.41 -12.73
CA LEU A 2 16.77 -33.24 -13.36
C LEU A 2 15.74 -32.55 -12.45
N TYR A 3 15.62 -32.98 -11.19
CA TYR A 3 14.73 -32.35 -10.22
C TYR A 3 15.00 -30.85 -10.02
N PHE A 4 16.28 -30.44 -9.99
CA PHE A 4 16.66 -29.04 -9.84
C PHE A 4 16.22 -28.18 -11.03
N LEU A 5 16.42 -28.69 -12.25
CA LEU A 5 16.00 -27.98 -13.47
C LEU A 5 14.47 -27.88 -13.57
N VAL A 6 13.75 -28.95 -13.20
CA VAL A 6 12.29 -28.97 -13.20
C VAL A 6 11.73 -28.01 -12.17
N THR A 7 12.20 -28.04 -10.92
CA THR A 7 11.71 -27.14 -9.87
C THR A 7 12.04 -25.68 -10.18
N PHE A 8 13.25 -25.40 -10.67
CA PHE A 8 13.64 -24.06 -11.11
C PHE A 8 12.74 -23.56 -12.25
N GLY A 9 12.46 -24.40 -13.24
CA GLY A 9 11.56 -24.07 -14.36
C GLY A 9 10.13 -23.76 -13.90
N VAL A 10 9.58 -24.57 -12.97
CA VAL A 10 8.24 -24.32 -12.41
C VAL A 10 8.18 -23.00 -11.65
N PHE A 11 9.17 -22.71 -10.81
CA PHE A 11 9.24 -21.43 -10.10
C PHE A 11 9.33 -20.24 -11.04
N ALA A 12 10.17 -20.32 -12.07
CA ALA A 12 10.30 -19.28 -13.08
C ALA A 12 8.96 -19.03 -13.81
N LEU A 13 8.24 -20.09 -14.15
CA LEU A 13 6.92 -20.00 -14.79
C LEU A 13 5.91 -19.28 -13.89
N VAL A 14 5.83 -19.66 -12.61
CA VAL A 14 4.91 -19.02 -11.65
C VAL A 14 5.21 -17.53 -11.50
N ILE A 15 6.48 -17.15 -11.38
CA ILE A 15 6.89 -15.73 -11.28
C ILE A 15 6.49 -14.97 -12.55
N ALA A 16 6.75 -15.54 -13.73
CA ALA A 16 6.37 -14.94 -15.00
C ALA A 16 4.84 -14.76 -15.09
N ALA A 17 4.06 -15.75 -14.68
CA ALA A 17 2.61 -15.67 -14.64
C ALA A 17 2.11 -14.56 -13.69
N MET A 18 2.72 -14.42 -12.51
CA MET A 18 2.41 -13.32 -11.58
C MET A 18 2.74 -11.95 -12.17
N ALA A 19 3.90 -11.81 -12.84
CA ALA A 19 4.30 -10.57 -13.48
C ALA A 19 3.33 -10.18 -14.61
N ILE A 20 2.95 -11.14 -15.46
CA ILE A 20 1.95 -10.94 -16.51
C ILE A 20 0.60 -10.55 -15.90
N GLY A 21 0.16 -11.26 -14.85
CA GLY A 21 -1.06 -10.95 -14.12
C GLY A 21 -1.07 -9.52 -13.55
N TYR A 22 0.07 -9.07 -13.01
CA TYR A 22 0.23 -7.71 -12.51
C TYR A 22 0.13 -6.65 -13.62
N ILE A 23 0.77 -6.89 -14.76
CA ILE A 23 0.72 -5.99 -15.93
C ILE A 23 -0.71 -5.89 -16.48
N ILE A 24 -1.43 -7.01 -16.57
CA ILE A 24 -2.81 -7.04 -17.08
C ILE A 24 -3.76 -6.36 -16.09
N GLN A 25 -3.62 -6.62 -14.79
CA GLN A 25 -4.52 -6.04 -13.81
C GLN A 25 -4.34 -4.53 -13.66
N ARG A 26 -3.17 -3.96 -14.03
CA ARG A 26 -2.81 -2.53 -13.85
C ARG A 26 -3.24 -1.95 -12.51
N LYS A 27 -3.43 -2.80 -11.50
CA LYS A 27 -3.78 -2.38 -10.16
C LYS A 27 -2.48 -1.83 -9.61
N THR A 28 -2.42 -0.51 -9.51
CA THR A 28 -1.45 0.17 -8.66
C THR A 28 -1.44 -0.61 -7.36
N ILE A 29 -0.25 -1.03 -6.89
CA ILE A 29 -0.13 -1.77 -5.62
C ILE A 29 -0.99 -1.01 -4.63
N SER A 30 -2.04 -1.66 -4.13
CA SER A 30 -3.05 -1.01 -3.33
C SER A 30 -2.43 -0.62 -1.99
N GLY A 31 -1.70 0.49 -1.99
CA GLY A 31 -1.29 1.20 -0.80
C GLY A 31 -2.53 1.82 -0.15
N SER A 32 -2.33 2.69 0.84
CA SER A 32 -3.38 3.27 1.69
C SER A 32 -4.63 3.86 0.98
N CYS A 33 -4.64 4.04 -0.35
CA CYS A 33 -5.74 4.57 -1.17
C CYS A 33 -6.14 3.66 -2.35
N GLY A 34 -5.65 2.42 -2.41
CA GLY A 34 -5.71 1.54 -3.59
C GLY A 34 -7.06 0.90 -3.94
N GLY A 35 -8.17 1.45 -3.42
CA GLY A 35 -9.53 1.00 -3.72
C GLY A 35 -10.42 2.10 -4.31
N LEU A 36 -9.92 3.33 -4.44
CA LEU A 36 -10.69 4.50 -4.85
C LEU A 36 -10.70 4.73 -6.39
N GLY A 37 -10.00 3.89 -7.16
CA GLY A 37 -9.94 3.96 -8.63
C GLY A 37 -11.29 3.70 -9.32
N GLY A 38 -12.24 3.03 -8.66
CA GLY A 38 -13.61 2.89 -9.17
C GLY A 38 -14.48 4.14 -9.02
N ILE A 39 -13.98 5.17 -8.30
CA ILE A 39 -14.72 6.40 -7.94
C ILE A 39 -14.01 7.66 -8.50
N GLY A 40 -12.95 7.51 -9.31
CA GLY A 40 -12.27 8.65 -9.96
C GLY A 40 -11.42 9.53 -9.03
N VAL A 41 -11.15 9.09 -7.79
CA VAL A 41 -10.27 9.79 -6.83
C VAL A 41 -8.83 9.36 -7.06
N GLU A 42 -8.31 9.62 -8.26
CA GLU A 42 -6.97 9.17 -8.67
C GLU A 42 -5.89 10.25 -8.51
N LYS A 43 -6.25 11.41 -7.97
CA LYS A 43 -5.30 12.51 -7.75
C LYS A 43 -5.16 12.79 -6.26
N ALA A 44 -4.19 12.09 -5.67
CA ALA A 44 -3.42 12.54 -4.52
C ALA A 44 -4.19 13.21 -3.38
N CYS A 45 -4.96 12.46 -2.58
CA CYS A 45 -5.28 12.85 -1.19
C CYS A 45 -5.76 14.30 -0.97
N ASP A 46 -6.50 14.88 -1.90
CA ASP A 46 -7.18 16.17 -1.75
C ASP A 46 -8.69 15.93 -1.57
N CYS A 47 -9.03 14.96 -0.72
CA CYS A 47 -10.42 14.70 -0.37
C CYS A 47 -10.82 15.66 0.76
N PRO A 48 -11.92 16.44 0.59
CA PRO A 48 -12.47 17.28 1.66
C PRO A 48 -12.88 16.47 2.90
N ASP A 49 -13.12 15.16 2.75
CA ASP A 49 -13.30 14.20 3.84
C ASP A 49 -12.17 13.14 3.83
N PRO A 50 -11.17 13.24 4.72
CA PRO A 50 -10.06 12.28 4.73
C PRO A 50 -10.54 10.88 5.13
N CYS A 51 -9.99 9.84 4.50
CA CYS A 51 -10.37 8.46 4.80
C CYS A 51 -10.09 8.09 6.25
N ASP A 52 -10.89 7.18 6.83
CA ASP A 52 -10.82 6.80 8.25
C ASP A 52 -9.41 6.37 8.70
N ASN A 53 -8.65 5.71 7.83
CA ASN A 53 -7.27 5.30 8.13
C ASN A 53 -6.30 6.50 8.18
N ARG A 54 -6.50 7.53 7.36
CA ARG A 54 -5.72 8.78 7.43
C ARG A 54 -6.13 9.61 8.65
N LYS A 55 -7.44 9.73 8.94
CA LYS A 55 -7.96 10.37 10.16
C LYS A 55 -7.36 9.73 11.41
N LYS A 56 -7.32 8.40 11.50
CA LYS A 56 -6.71 7.66 12.62
C LYS A 56 -5.21 7.91 12.74
N LYS A 57 -4.47 8.00 11.63
CA LYS A 57 -3.04 8.33 11.65
C LYS A 57 -2.78 9.77 12.08
N MET A 58 -3.53 10.73 11.54
CA MET A 58 -3.43 12.14 11.92
C MET A 58 -3.77 12.33 13.41
N ALA A 59 -4.85 11.72 13.90
CA ALA A 59 -5.21 11.76 15.32
C ALA A 59 -4.11 11.16 16.23
N LYS A 60 -3.47 10.07 15.79
CA LYS A 60 -2.34 9.46 16.51
C LYS A 60 -1.10 10.34 16.49
N GLU A 61 -0.81 11.00 15.38
CA GLU A 61 0.29 11.97 15.26
C GLU A 61 0.04 13.22 16.10
N GLU A 62 -1.17 13.76 16.09
CA GLU A 62 -1.57 14.90 16.95
C GLU A 62 -1.50 14.55 18.43
N ALA A 63 -1.99 13.38 18.84
CA ALA A 63 -1.86 12.90 20.22
C ALA A 63 -0.39 12.78 20.63
N ARG A 64 0.46 12.25 19.73
CA ARG A 64 1.91 12.16 19.96
C ARG A 64 2.57 13.54 20.06
N ARG A 65 2.15 14.51 19.24
CA ARG A 65 2.64 15.90 19.31
C ARG A 65 2.25 16.57 20.63
N LYS A 66 1.00 16.43 21.06
CA LYS A 66 0.53 16.96 22.35
C LYS A 66 1.30 16.36 23.52
N MET A 67 1.52 15.04 23.52
CA MET A 67 2.35 14.39 24.54
C MET A 67 3.80 14.88 24.50
N LEU A 68 4.36 15.15 23.31
CA LEU A 68 5.72 15.70 23.20
C LEU A 68 5.81 17.14 23.71
N GLU A 69 4.78 17.97 23.47
CA GLU A 69 4.70 19.34 23.97
C GLU A 69 4.48 19.38 25.49
N GLU A 70 3.62 18.50 26.02
CA GLU A 70 3.37 18.36 27.46
C GLU A 70 4.60 17.83 28.21
N ASN A 71 5.31 16.84 27.63
CA ASN A 71 6.58 16.33 28.17
C ASN A 71 7.79 17.16 27.73
N ARG A 72 7.62 18.31 27.08
CA ARG A 72 8.72 19.24 26.80
C ARG A 72 9.02 20.01 28.08
N ILE A 73 9.68 19.34 29.01
CA ILE A 73 10.21 19.91 30.25
C ILE A 73 11.17 21.05 29.87
N ILE A 74 10.87 22.27 30.34
CA ILE A 74 11.82 23.39 30.44
C ILE A 74 12.79 23.07 31.58
#